data_AF-A0A0B6ZJW2-F1
#
_entry.id   AF-A0A0B6ZJW2-F1
#
_cell.length_a   1.000
_cell.length_b   1.000
_cell.length_c   1.000
_cell.angle_alpha   90.00
_cell.angle_beta   90.00
_cell.angle_gamma   90.00
#
_symmetry.space_group_name_H-M   'P 1'
#
loop_
_entity.id
_entity.type
_entity.pdbx_description
1 polymer ?
#
loop_
_entity_poly.entity_id
_entity_poly.type
_entity_poly.pdbx_seq_one_letter_code
_entity_poly.pdbx_strand_id
1 'polypeptide(L)'
;DVYKFVKDRGMFLATDRTEGISTTDVITRIIKDYDLYIRRNLARGYSHKELNVSYMKAKRLKFKDNYEKFENKLKDKGKDLMDKWKGQLDKGNMMLHKWEEKSKEFIGNFVEMFGKEGRFSQWIQENTLRIGRVMSPSSSPLPESPPSPSNSETGYSPPTKRRRYTPPLISVHDQDSQSEDDSE
;
A
#
# COMPACT_ATOMS: atom_id res chain seq x y z
N ASP A 1 -20.71 47.65 -32.32
CA ASP A 1 -19.98 47.53 -33.59
C ASP A 1 -19.34 48.88 -33.90
N VAL A 2 -18.01 48.94 -33.94
CA VAL A 2 -17.25 50.18 -34.18
C VAL A 2 -17.43 50.66 -35.63
N TYR A 3 -17.79 49.77 -36.57
CA TYR A 3 -17.95 50.10 -37.99
C TYR A 3 -19.36 50.55 -38.39
N LYS A 4 -20.28 50.72 -37.43
CA LYS A 4 -21.70 51.01 -37.68
C LYS A 4 -21.92 52.22 -38.61
N PHE A 5 -21.22 53.33 -38.39
CA PHE A 5 -21.38 54.57 -39.17
C PHE A 5 -20.97 54.42 -40.64
N VAL A 6 -20.03 53.51 -40.95
CA VAL A 6 -19.59 53.21 -42.33
C VAL A 6 -20.57 52.26 -43.00
N LYS A 7 -21.12 51.32 -42.24
CA LYS A 7 -22.14 50.36 -42.70
C LYS A 7 -23.44 51.07 -43.08
N ASP A 8 -23.93 51.99 -42.25
CA ASP A 8 -25.17 52.74 -42.48
C ASP A 8 -25.09 53.65 -43.74
N ARG A 9 -23.87 54.03 -44.14
CA ARG A 9 -23.60 54.84 -45.33
C ARG A 9 -23.34 54.01 -46.60
N GLY A 10 -23.41 52.68 -46.52
CA GLY A 10 -23.14 51.78 -47.65
C GLY A 10 -21.66 51.75 -48.09
N MET A 11 -20.73 52.19 -47.25
CA MET A 11 -19.30 52.27 -47.57
C MET A 11 -18.46 51.10 -47.01
N PHE A 12 -19.10 50.10 -46.39
CA PHE A 12 -18.42 48.97 -45.76
C PHE A 12 -18.40 47.75 -46.69
N LEU A 13 -17.20 47.28 -47.06
CA LEU A 13 -17.01 46.02 -47.78
C LEU A 13 -16.71 44.91 -46.78
N ALA A 14 -17.61 43.93 -46.66
CA ALA A 14 -17.38 42.75 -45.83
C ALA A 14 -16.37 41.81 -46.50
N THR A 15 -15.47 41.25 -45.71
CA THR A 15 -14.49 40.25 -46.14
C THR A 15 -14.65 38.98 -45.33
N ASP A 16 -14.37 37.84 -45.94
CA ASP A 16 -14.39 36.56 -45.24
C ASP A 16 -13.06 36.30 -44.54
N ARG A 17 -13.15 35.63 -43.39
CA ARG A 17 -11.97 35.20 -42.64
C ARG A 17 -11.46 33.89 -43.23
N THR A 18 -10.15 33.76 -43.34
CA THR A 18 -9.52 32.46 -43.65
C THR A 18 -9.64 31.53 -42.44
N GLU A 19 -10.21 30.35 -42.65
CA GLU A 19 -10.34 29.35 -41.60
C GLU A 19 -9.00 28.71 -41.23
N GLY A 20 -8.86 28.29 -39.97
CA GLY A 20 -7.68 27.55 -39.50
C GLY A 20 -6.39 28.36 -39.35
N ILE A 21 -6.39 29.67 -39.67
CA ILE A 21 -5.28 30.57 -39.44
C ILE A 21 -5.70 31.79 -38.65
N SER A 22 -4.99 32.03 -37.56
CA SER A 22 -5.11 33.24 -36.78
C SER A 22 -3.84 33.48 -35.99
N THR A 23 -3.60 34.72 -35.59
CA THR A 23 -2.47 35.06 -34.71
C THR A 23 -2.53 34.23 -33.43
N THR A 24 -3.71 34.06 -32.84
CA THR A 24 -3.92 33.22 -31.65
C THR A 24 -3.56 31.76 -31.91
N ASP A 25 -3.97 31.19 -33.04
CA ASP A 25 -3.66 29.81 -33.40
C ASP A 25 -2.16 29.61 -33.60
N VAL A 26 -1.48 30.57 -34.22
CA VAL A 26 -0.02 30.53 -34.38
C VAL A 26 0.69 30.64 -33.03
N ILE A 27 0.30 31.60 -32.18
CA ILE A 27 0.87 31.80 -30.84
C ILE A 27 0.70 30.54 -29.99
N THR A 28 -0.49 29.93 -29.97
CA THR A 28 -0.75 28.75 -29.16
C THR A 28 0.07 27.54 -29.60
N ARG A 29 0.35 27.38 -30.91
CA ARG A 29 1.26 26.34 -31.41
C ARG A 29 2.69 26.55 -30.90
N ILE A 30 3.21 27.78 -31.03
CA ILE A 30 4.55 28.14 -30.54
C ILE A 30 4.69 27.85 -29.04
N ILE A 31 3.69 28.21 -28.23
CA ILE A 31 3.71 27.97 -26.79
C ILE A 31 3.73 26.46 -26.47
N LYS A 32 2.94 25.64 -27.18
CA LYS A 32 2.93 24.18 -27.01
C LYS A 32 4.30 23.57 -27.31
N ASP A 33 4.91 23.99 -28.42
CA ASP A 33 6.24 23.50 -28.83
C ASP A 33 7.32 23.93 -27.83
N TYR A 34 7.19 25.14 -27.26
CA TYR A 34 8.08 25.61 -26.21
C TYR A 34 7.97 24.77 -24.92
N ASP A 35 6.77 24.44 -24.47
CA ASP A 35 6.58 23.57 -23.29
C ASP A 35 7.17 22.16 -23.52
N LEU A 36 7.05 21.62 -24.74
CA LEU A 36 7.68 20.34 -25.12
C LEU A 36 9.20 20.45 -25.12
N TYR A 37 9.74 21.54 -25.70
CA TYR A 37 11.17 21.83 -25.72
C TYR A 37 11.75 21.87 -24.30
N ILE A 38 11.08 22.55 -23.37
CA ILE A 38 11.51 22.64 -21.97
C ILE A 38 11.58 21.25 -21.33
N ARG A 39 10.50 20.46 -21.38
CA ARG A 39 10.48 19.12 -20.77
C ARG A 39 11.61 18.24 -21.30
N ARG A 40 11.78 18.23 -22.63
CA ARG A 40 12.78 17.41 -23.32
C ARG A 40 14.20 17.79 -22.92
N ASN A 41 14.52 19.08 -22.84
CA ASN A 41 15.86 19.54 -22.48
C ASN A 41 16.13 19.45 -20.97
N LEU A 42 15.13 19.66 -20.12
CA LEU A 42 15.25 19.39 -18.69
C LEU A 42 15.53 17.91 -18.39
N ALA A 43 14.97 17.00 -19.20
CA ALA A 43 15.26 15.57 -19.11
C ALA A 43 16.68 15.22 -19.59
N ARG A 44 17.26 16.00 -20.51
CA ARG A 44 18.65 15.85 -20.99
C ARG A 44 19.69 16.45 -20.04
N GLY A 45 19.27 17.27 -19.07
CA GLY A 45 20.17 17.86 -18.08
C GLY A 45 20.49 19.34 -18.28
N TYR A 46 19.86 20.02 -19.26
CA TYR A 46 19.99 21.48 -19.40
C TYR A 46 19.46 22.21 -18.16
N SER A 47 20.08 23.35 -17.85
CA SER A 47 19.70 24.16 -16.69
C SER A 47 18.43 24.96 -16.97
N HIS A 48 17.66 25.20 -15.92
CA HIS A 48 16.44 26.02 -15.96
C HIS A 48 16.73 27.45 -16.43
N LYS A 49 17.91 27.97 -16.06
CA LYS A 49 18.38 29.31 -16.42
C LYS A 49 18.62 29.41 -17.93
N GLU A 50 19.26 28.40 -18.53
CA GLU A 50 19.52 28.34 -19.98
C GLU A 50 18.24 28.25 -20.80
N LEU A 51 17.21 27.61 -20.24
CA LEU A 51 15.90 27.46 -20.86
C LEU A 51 14.95 28.62 -20.55
N ASN A 52 15.42 29.71 -19.93
CA ASN A 52 14.62 30.85 -19.47
C ASN A 52 13.30 30.44 -18.78
N VAL A 53 13.40 29.45 -17.89
CA VAL A 53 12.27 28.97 -17.09
C VAL A 53 12.59 29.06 -15.61
N SER A 54 11.59 29.47 -14.84
CA SER A 54 11.70 29.49 -13.38
C SER A 54 12.02 28.08 -12.85
N TYR A 55 12.91 28.04 -11.86
CA TYR A 55 13.34 26.82 -11.16
C TYR A 55 12.15 25.98 -10.65
N MET A 56 11.12 26.65 -10.11
CA MET A 56 9.91 25.99 -9.62
C MET A 56 9.11 25.30 -10.73
N LYS A 57 8.99 25.95 -11.91
CA LYS A 57 8.31 25.34 -13.07
C LYS A 57 9.05 24.07 -13.48
N ALA A 58 10.37 24.12 -13.55
CA ALA A 58 11.15 22.96 -13.94
C ALA A 58 11.13 21.81 -12.92
N LYS A 59 11.20 22.11 -11.62
CA LYS A 59 11.04 21.11 -10.56
C LYS A 59 9.66 20.45 -10.60
N ARG A 60 8.60 21.25 -10.83
CA ARG A 60 7.24 20.72 -11.04
C ARG A 60 7.17 19.78 -12.23
N LEU A 61 7.80 20.12 -13.34
CA LEU A 61 7.88 19.27 -14.53
C LEU A 61 8.57 17.94 -14.20
N LYS A 62 9.76 17.98 -13.59
CA LYS A 62 10.48 16.77 -13.17
C LYS A 62 9.68 15.91 -12.20
N PHE A 63 8.97 16.53 -11.26
CA PHE A 63 8.13 15.80 -10.30
C PHE A 63 6.94 15.11 -11.00
N LYS A 64 6.28 15.80 -11.93
CA LYS A 64 5.19 15.22 -12.73
C LYS A 64 5.66 14.01 -13.54
N ASP A 65 6.81 14.12 -14.22
CA ASP A 65 7.36 13.02 -15.02
C ASP A 65 7.73 11.81 -14.14
N ASN A 66 8.27 12.07 -12.93
CA ASN A 66 8.58 11.01 -11.97
C ASN A 66 7.33 10.36 -11.38
N TYR A 67 6.30 11.16 -11.08
CA TYR A 67 5.02 10.69 -10.58
C TYR A 67 4.32 9.81 -11.63
N GLU A 68 4.29 10.23 -12.89
CA GLU A 68 3.71 9.45 -13.99
C GLU A 68 4.42 8.10 -14.16
N LYS A 69 5.76 8.08 -14.12
CA LYS A 69 6.54 6.83 -14.15
C LYS A 69 6.23 5.93 -12.96
N PHE A 70 6.06 6.52 -11.78
CA PHE A 70 5.73 5.78 -10.57
C PHE A 70 4.30 5.21 -10.64
N GLU A 71 3.34 6.00 -11.09
CA GLU A 71 1.94 5.59 -11.29
C GLU A 71 1.86 4.43 -12.28
N ASN A 72 2.57 4.51 -13.41
CA ASN A 72 2.61 3.43 -14.40
C ASN A 72 3.22 2.15 -13.79
N LYS A 73 4.33 2.25 -13.05
CA LYS A 73 4.92 1.11 -12.34
C LYS A 73 3.98 0.50 -11.30
N LEU A 74 3.21 1.33 -10.59
CA LEU A 74 2.22 0.86 -9.63
C LEU A 74 1.07 0.12 -10.33
N LYS A 75 0.57 0.66 -11.45
CA LYS A 75 -0.48 0.01 -12.25
C LYS A 75 -0.01 -1.34 -12.78
N ASP A 76 1.22 -1.42 -13.29
CA ASP A 76 1.77 -2.68 -13.83
C ASP A 76 1.95 -3.74 -12.74
N LYS A 77 2.49 -3.35 -11.57
CA LYS A 77 2.59 -4.24 -10.41
C LYS A 77 1.21 -4.66 -9.89
N GLY A 78 0.24 -3.75 -9.91
CA GLY A 78 -1.14 -4.04 -9.52
C GLY A 78 -1.79 -5.08 -10.43
N LYS A 79 -1.58 -4.97 -11.75
CA LYS A 79 -2.04 -5.97 -12.72
C LYS A 79 -1.38 -7.33 -12.49
N ASP A 80 -0.05 -7.38 -12.35
CA ASP A 80 0.67 -8.64 -12.08
C ASP A 80 0.21 -9.32 -10.78
N LEU A 81 -0.03 -8.54 -9.72
CA LEU A 81 -0.59 -9.07 -8.47
C LEU A 81 -2.02 -9.60 -8.64
N MET A 82 -2.88 -8.88 -9.37
CA MET A 82 -4.24 -9.33 -9.65
C MET A 82 -4.26 -10.60 -10.50
N ASP A 83 -3.40 -10.70 -11.49
CA ASP A 83 -3.27 -11.90 -12.34
C ASP A 83 -2.80 -13.11 -11.53
N LYS A 84 -1.82 -12.91 -10.63
CA LYS A 84 -1.38 -13.94 -9.67
C LYS A 84 -2.50 -14.38 -8.73
N TRP A 85 -3.25 -13.43 -8.18
CA TRP A 85 -4.38 -13.70 -7.30
C TRP A 85 -5.49 -14.47 -8.02
N LYS A 86 -5.86 -14.03 -9.23
CA LYS A 86 -6.85 -14.72 -10.05
C LYS A 86 -6.42 -16.16 -10.35
N GLY A 87 -5.17 -16.36 -10.78
CA GLY A 87 -4.62 -17.69 -11.03
C GLY A 87 -4.60 -18.59 -9.78
N GLN A 88 -4.36 -18.02 -8.60
CA GLN A 88 -4.45 -18.76 -7.34
C GLN A 88 -5.90 -19.11 -6.98
N LEU A 89 -6.84 -18.20 -7.20
CA LEU A 89 -8.27 -18.41 -6.97
C LEU A 89 -8.80 -19.52 -7.90
N ASP A 90 -8.44 -19.48 -9.18
CA ASP A 90 -8.82 -20.50 -10.18
C ASP A 90 -8.26 -21.88 -9.81
N LYS A 91 -7.02 -21.96 -9.33
CA LYS A 91 -6.44 -23.21 -8.79
C LYS A 91 -7.18 -23.71 -7.55
N GLY A 92 -7.58 -22.80 -6.66
CA GLY A 92 -8.40 -23.12 -5.49
C GLY A 92 -9.76 -23.70 -5.89
N ASN A 93 -10.42 -23.07 -6.86
CA ASN A 93 -11.69 -23.55 -7.42
C ASN A 93 -11.54 -24.94 -8.05
N MET A 94 -10.46 -25.20 -8.81
CA MET A 94 -10.16 -26.54 -9.33
C MET A 94 -9.94 -27.58 -8.22
N MET A 95 -9.24 -27.22 -7.14
CA MET A 95 -9.03 -28.12 -6.01
C MET A 95 -10.33 -28.42 -5.25
N LEU A 96 -11.19 -27.41 -5.05
CA LEU A 96 -12.50 -27.60 -4.45
C LEU A 96 -13.37 -28.54 -5.27
N HIS A 97 -13.40 -28.38 -6.60
CA HIS A 97 -14.09 -29.32 -7.48
C HIS A 97 -13.56 -30.75 -7.36
N LYS A 98 -12.23 -30.94 -7.41
CA LYS A 98 -11.62 -32.27 -7.22
C LYS A 98 -11.91 -32.87 -5.83
N TRP A 99 -11.98 -32.02 -4.80
CA TRP A 99 -12.33 -32.45 -3.46
C TRP A 99 -13.82 -32.81 -3.36
N GLU A 100 -14.72 -32.08 -4.01
CA GLU A 100 -16.14 -32.43 -4.07
C GLU A 100 -16.34 -33.81 -4.71
N GLU A 101 -15.67 -34.09 -5.83
CA GLU A 101 -15.72 -35.38 -6.51
C GLU A 101 -15.20 -36.51 -5.62
N LYS A 102 -14.00 -36.35 -5.04
CA LYS A 102 -13.41 -37.36 -4.15
C LYS A 102 -14.13 -37.52 -2.83
N SER A 103 -14.65 -36.43 -2.25
CA SER A 103 -15.35 -36.46 -0.98
C SER A 103 -16.70 -37.14 -1.12
N LYS A 104 -17.39 -37.08 -2.27
CA LYS A 104 -18.61 -37.86 -2.51
C LYS A 104 -18.36 -39.37 -2.41
N GLU A 105 -17.25 -39.85 -2.98
CA GLU A 105 -16.84 -41.26 -2.88
C GLU A 105 -16.37 -41.62 -1.46
N PHE A 106 -15.62 -40.71 -0.81
CA PHE A 106 -15.10 -40.93 0.54
C PHE A 106 -16.21 -40.89 1.60
N ILE A 107 -17.16 -39.95 1.50
CA ILE A 107 -18.36 -39.89 2.34
C ILE A 107 -19.27 -41.07 2.01
N GLY A 108 -19.37 -41.49 0.75
CA GLY A 108 -20.10 -42.70 0.36
C GLY A 108 -19.56 -43.93 1.08
N ASN A 109 -18.27 -44.21 0.95
CA ASN A 109 -17.61 -45.35 1.60
C ASN A 109 -17.55 -45.20 3.14
N PHE A 110 -17.44 -43.98 3.65
CA PHE A 110 -17.48 -43.71 5.10
C PHE A 110 -18.89 -43.95 5.65
N VAL A 111 -19.93 -43.46 4.99
CA VAL A 111 -21.32 -43.76 5.35
C VAL A 111 -21.63 -45.24 5.16
N GLU A 112 -20.96 -45.94 4.25
CA GLU A 112 -21.09 -47.38 4.09
C GLU A 112 -20.37 -48.17 5.22
N MET A 113 -19.18 -47.74 5.63
CA MET A 113 -18.44 -48.33 6.76
C MET A 113 -19.00 -47.94 8.14
N PHE A 114 -19.72 -46.82 8.26
CA PHE A 114 -20.14 -46.21 9.54
C PHE A 114 -21.64 -45.90 9.64
N GLY A 115 -22.42 -46.20 8.60
CA GLY A 115 -23.86 -45.98 8.55
C GLY A 115 -24.64 -47.16 9.12
N LYS A 116 -25.73 -46.82 9.81
CA LYS A 116 -26.67 -47.69 10.54
C LYS A 116 -26.12 -48.56 11.69
N GLU A 117 -24.84 -48.96 11.72
CA GLU A 117 -24.28 -49.69 12.87
C GLU A 117 -22.85 -49.24 13.30
N GLY A 118 -22.77 -48.10 13.98
CA GLY A 118 -22.16 -48.01 15.32
C GLY A 118 -20.69 -48.40 15.61
N ARG A 119 -19.70 -48.25 14.70
CA ARG A 119 -18.28 -48.51 15.04
C ARG A 119 -17.39 -47.29 15.28
N PHE A 120 -17.74 -46.12 14.71
CA PHE A 120 -16.91 -44.90 14.82
C PHE A 120 -17.04 -44.20 16.17
N SER A 121 -18.25 -44.18 16.73
CA SER A 121 -18.57 -43.53 18.00
C SER A 121 -17.75 -44.11 19.15
N GLN A 122 -17.51 -45.43 19.11
CA GLN A 122 -16.65 -46.15 20.05
C GLN A 122 -15.17 -45.76 19.91
N TRP A 123 -14.65 -45.69 18.67
CA TRP A 123 -13.26 -45.29 18.43
C TRP A 123 -12.96 -43.82 18.82
N ILE A 124 -13.87 -42.88 18.53
CA ILE A 124 -13.72 -41.48 18.97
C ILE A 124 -13.78 -41.38 20.50
N GLN A 125 -14.67 -42.11 21.16
CA GLN A 125 -14.71 -42.18 22.62
C GLN A 125 -13.42 -42.77 23.21
N GLU A 126 -12.83 -43.79 22.59
CA GLU A 126 -11.59 -44.41 23.08
C GLU A 126 -10.34 -43.54 22.89
N ASN A 127 -10.27 -42.75 21.81
CA ASN A 127 -9.12 -41.88 21.54
C ASN A 127 -9.25 -40.48 22.16
N THR A 128 -10.45 -39.91 22.29
CA THR A 128 -10.67 -38.62 22.96
C THR A 128 -10.29 -38.68 24.45
N LEU A 129 -10.51 -39.83 25.09
CA LEU A 129 -10.08 -40.09 26.47
C LEU A 129 -8.56 -40.15 26.65
N ARG A 130 -7.80 -40.49 25.59
CA ARG A 130 -6.33 -40.54 25.62
C ARG A 130 -5.70 -39.17 25.38
N ILE A 131 -6.27 -38.38 24.49
CA ILE A 131 -5.80 -37.02 24.18
C ILE A 131 -6.11 -36.04 25.33
N GLY A 132 -7.27 -36.20 25.99
CA GLY A 132 -7.63 -35.40 27.17
C GLY A 132 -6.71 -35.61 28.38
N ARG A 133 -5.98 -36.74 28.46
CA ARG A 133 -5.05 -37.04 29.56
C ARG A 133 -3.70 -36.34 29.43
N VAL A 134 -3.39 -35.73 28.29
CA VAL A 134 -2.08 -35.07 28.05
C VAL A 134 -2.11 -33.58 28.40
N MET A 135 -3.27 -32.99 28.73
CA MET A 135 -3.41 -31.55 29.05
C MET A 135 -3.70 -31.23 30.53
N SER A 136 -3.54 -32.17 31.47
CA SER A 136 -3.58 -31.85 32.91
C SER A 136 -2.18 -32.01 33.53
N PRO A 137 -1.56 -30.94 34.06
CA PRO A 137 -0.37 -31.11 34.89
C PRO A 137 -0.81 -31.81 36.18
N SER A 138 -0.28 -33.02 36.36
CA SER A 138 -0.41 -33.82 37.57
C SER A 138 0.06 -33.03 38.79
N SER A 139 -0.85 -32.78 39.74
CA SER A 139 -0.52 -32.36 41.10
C SER A 139 0.32 -33.44 41.76
N SER A 140 1.61 -33.17 41.98
CA SER A 140 2.52 -34.01 42.75
C SER A 140 2.24 -33.87 44.26
N PRO A 141 1.90 -34.95 45.00
CA PRO A 141 1.96 -34.95 46.45
C PRO A 141 3.42 -35.20 46.88
N LEU A 142 4.01 -34.24 47.60
CA LEU A 142 5.31 -34.41 48.25
C LEU A 142 5.15 -35.16 49.58
N PRO A 143 6.04 -36.09 49.95
CA PRO A 143 5.97 -36.81 51.22
C PRO A 143 6.55 -35.98 52.40
N GLU A 144 5.93 -36.22 53.55
CA GLU A 144 6.20 -35.70 54.90
C GLU A 144 7.64 -35.89 55.39
N SER A 145 8.15 -34.95 56.19
CA SER A 145 9.28 -35.14 57.10
C SER A 145 9.04 -34.38 58.43
N PRO A 146 9.41 -34.95 59.59
CA PRO A 146 8.87 -34.59 60.92
C PRO A 146 9.69 -33.48 61.65
N PRO A 147 9.24 -33.02 62.86
CA PRO A 147 9.42 -31.63 63.32
C PRO A 147 10.55 -31.41 64.33
N SER A 148 10.98 -30.16 64.50
CA SER A 148 11.58 -29.63 65.74
C SER A 148 11.54 -28.09 65.80
N PRO A 149 11.54 -27.46 67.00
CA PRO A 149 10.69 -26.31 67.31
C PRO A 149 11.42 -24.97 67.51
N SER A 150 10.60 -23.90 67.41
CA SER A 150 10.65 -22.61 68.12
C SER A 150 11.91 -21.72 68.05
N ASN A 151 11.82 -20.58 67.34
CA ASN A 151 11.64 -19.28 68.01
C ASN A 151 11.31 -18.12 67.06
N SER A 152 10.22 -17.43 67.41
CA SER A 152 9.86 -16.00 67.26
C SER A 152 10.26 -15.15 66.03
N GLU A 153 9.20 -14.61 65.38
CA GLU A 153 8.95 -13.19 64.99
C GLU A 153 10.01 -12.47 64.13
N THR A 154 9.75 -11.74 63.04
CA THR A 154 8.59 -11.16 62.34
C THR A 154 9.15 -10.71 60.97
N GLY A 155 8.48 -10.94 59.83
CA GLY A 155 7.86 -9.83 59.10
C GLY A 155 8.39 -9.60 57.66
N TYR A 156 7.56 -9.98 56.68
CA TYR A 156 7.27 -9.31 55.39
C TYR A 156 8.30 -9.18 54.23
N SER A 157 8.08 -10.03 53.22
CA SER A 157 7.85 -9.76 51.77
C SER A 157 8.98 -9.53 50.74
N PRO A 158 8.77 -9.97 49.46
CA PRO A 158 9.81 -10.20 48.45
C PRO A 158 9.99 -9.04 47.42
N PRO A 159 11.08 -9.00 46.64
CA PRO A 159 11.42 -7.85 45.80
C PRO A 159 10.59 -7.75 44.51
N THR A 160 10.29 -6.52 44.10
CA THR A 160 9.45 -6.15 42.93
C THR A 160 10.21 -6.18 41.60
N LYS A 161 9.52 -6.63 40.55
CA LYS A 161 9.97 -6.66 39.14
C LYS A 161 10.24 -5.24 38.60
N ARG A 162 11.43 -5.00 38.03
CA ARG A 162 11.77 -3.76 37.30
C ARG A 162 11.12 -3.71 35.90
N ARG A 163 10.58 -2.54 35.56
CA ARG A 163 9.97 -2.17 34.26
C ARG A 163 11.01 -1.93 33.16
N ARG A 164 10.59 -2.20 31.92
CA ARG A 164 11.27 -1.91 30.64
C ARG A 164 11.55 -0.41 30.45
N TYR A 165 12.73 -0.09 29.91
CA TYR A 165 13.19 1.26 29.54
C TYR A 165 12.65 1.69 28.16
N THR A 166 12.20 2.93 28.03
CA THR A 166 11.85 3.60 26.77
C THR A 166 12.77 4.81 26.58
N PRO A 167 13.49 4.94 25.46
CA PRO A 167 14.38 6.09 25.23
C PRO A 167 13.60 7.34 24.74
N PRO A 168 14.09 8.56 25.01
CA PRO A 168 13.42 9.80 24.63
C PRO A 168 13.68 10.22 23.18
N LEU A 169 12.68 10.89 22.60
CA LEU A 169 12.68 11.52 21.27
C LEU A 169 13.65 12.71 21.21
N ILE A 170 14.52 12.74 20.21
CA ILE A 170 15.41 13.87 19.89
C ILE A 170 14.60 14.89 19.07
N SER A 171 14.43 16.09 19.61
CA SER A 171 14.03 17.30 18.87
C SER A 171 15.24 17.82 18.10
N VAL A 172 15.18 17.83 16.77
CA VAL A 172 16.18 18.54 15.96
C VAL A 172 15.69 19.95 15.70
N HIS A 173 16.50 20.86 16.19
CA HIS A 173 16.40 22.30 16.17
C HIS A 173 16.74 22.82 14.76
N ASP A 174 15.91 23.72 14.23
CA ASP A 174 16.20 24.53 13.06
C ASP A 174 17.43 25.42 13.31
N GLN A 175 18.34 25.50 12.33
CA GLN A 175 19.27 26.62 12.20
C GLN A 175 19.33 27.09 10.75
N ASP A 176 18.97 28.37 10.60
CA ASP A 176 19.21 29.23 9.46
C ASP A 176 20.68 29.24 9.03
N SER A 177 20.89 29.38 7.73
CA SER A 177 22.11 29.98 7.17
C SER A 177 21.74 30.71 5.89
N GLN A 178 21.37 31.97 6.05
CA GLN A 178 21.44 32.99 5.00
C GLN A 178 22.91 33.20 4.64
N SER A 179 23.23 33.15 3.35
CA SER A 179 24.42 33.80 2.80
C SER A 179 23.95 34.75 1.70
N GLU A 180 24.00 36.03 2.04
CA GLU A 180 24.04 37.14 1.10
C GLU A 180 25.44 37.15 0.46
N ASP A 181 25.50 37.31 -0.86
CA ASP A 181 26.69 37.79 -1.54
C ASP A 181 26.25 38.63 -2.74
N ASP A 182 26.23 39.94 -2.49
CA ASP A 182 26.26 41.01 -3.49
C ASP A 182 27.73 41.26 -3.85
N SER A 183 28.12 41.18 -5.13
CA SER A 183 29.11 42.08 -5.77
C SER A 183 29.27 41.80 -7.27
N GLU A 184 29.14 42.89 -8.04
CA GLU A 184 29.54 43.18 -9.45
C GLU A 184 28.89 42.43 -10.63
#